data_AF-A0A853DLM4-F1
#
_entry.id   AF-A0A853DLM4-F1
#
_cell.length_a   1.000
_cell.length_b   1.000
_cell.length_c   1.000
_cell.angle_alpha   90.00
_cell.angle_beta   90.00
_cell.angle_gamma   90.00
#
_symmetry.space_group_name_H-M   'P 1'
#
loop_
_entity.id
_entity.type
_entity.pdbx_description
1 polymer ?
#
loop_
_entity_poly.entity_id
_entity_poly.type
_entity_poly.pdbx_seq_one_letter_code
_entity_poly.pdbx_strand_id
1 'polypeptide(L)'
;MADQVYEERITLWRATDMDAAIELAKAEALEYAADLDGEYTGLAQANQLSDEMEPGAGVFSLMRSSGLDTEDYLDHFFDTGTERQQGSPSFDLS
;
A
#
# COMPACT_ATOMS: atom_id res chain seq x y z
N MET A 1 -19.35 13.97 11.22
CA MET A 1 -19.34 13.40 9.86
C MET A 1 -18.80 12.00 9.99
N ALA A 2 -19.22 11.03 9.16
CA ALA A 2 -18.57 9.72 9.17
C ALA A 2 -17.14 9.88 8.64
N ASP A 3 -16.18 9.17 9.22
CA ASP A 3 -14.80 9.18 8.74
C ASP A 3 -14.73 8.51 7.36
N GLN A 4 -13.97 9.11 6.44
CA GLN A 4 -13.71 8.53 5.13
C GLN A 4 -12.64 7.46 5.27
N VAL A 5 -12.86 6.32 4.61
CA VAL A 5 -11.90 5.20 4.60
C VAL A 5 -11.10 5.29 3.32
N TYR A 6 -9.79 5.22 3.46
CA TYR A 6 -8.84 5.10 2.35
C TYR A 6 -8.18 3.74 2.44
N GLU A 7 -7.92 3.12 1.29
CA GLU A 7 -7.27 1.83 1.18
C GLU A 7 -6.05 1.95 0.26
N GLU A 8 -4.92 1.41 0.72
CA GLU A 8 -3.72 1.23 -0.10
C GLU A 8 -3.56 -0.26 -0.40
N ARG A 9 -3.35 -0.60 -1.66
CA ARG A 9 -3.21 -1.99 -2.14
C ARG A 9 -1.91 -2.15 -2.91
N ILE A 10 -1.20 -3.25 -2.64
CA ILE A 10 -0.03 -3.67 -3.42
C ILE A 10 -0.45 -4.87 -4.29
N THR A 11 -0.34 -4.72 -5.60
CA THR A 11 -0.70 -5.75 -6.59
C THR A 11 0.49 -6.11 -7.47
N LEU A 12 0.60 -7.39 -7.84
CA LEU A 12 1.69 -7.88 -8.69
C LEU A 12 1.24 -8.01 -10.13
N TRP A 13 1.99 -7.39 -11.05
CA TRP A 13 1.69 -7.40 -12.47
C TRP A 13 2.87 -7.92 -13.29
N ARG A 14 2.56 -8.72 -14.31
CA ARG A 14 3.51 -8.99 -15.40
C ARG A 14 3.23 -8.00 -16.52
N ALA A 15 4.15 -7.06 -16.73
CA ALA A 15 4.05 -6.03 -17.75
C ALA A 15 5.36 -5.91 -18.55
N THR A 16 5.32 -5.24 -19.70
CA THR A 16 6.49 -5.01 -20.55
C THR A 16 7.43 -3.95 -19.99
N ASP A 17 6.87 -3.01 -19.22
CA ASP A 17 7.55 -1.86 -18.63
C ASP A 17 6.69 -1.28 -17.49
N MET A 18 7.20 -0.24 -16.83
CA MET A 18 6.56 0.40 -15.68
C MET A 18 5.26 1.13 -16.05
N ASP A 19 5.20 1.76 -17.23
CA ASP A 19 4.01 2.50 -17.66
C ASP A 19 2.85 1.51 -17.90
N ALA A 20 3.13 0.39 -18.56
CA ALA A 20 2.17 -0.69 -18.74
C ALA A 20 1.70 -1.28 -17.39
N ALA A 21 2.59 -1.44 -16.42
CA ALA A 21 2.21 -1.89 -15.07
C ALA A 21 1.29 -0.88 -14.36
N ILE A 22 1.56 0.42 -14.51
CA ILE A 22 0.72 1.48 -13.94
C ILE A 22 -0.68 1.48 -14.58
N GLU A 23 -0.78 1.33 -15.91
CA GLU A 23 -2.08 1.31 -16.58
C GLU A 23 -2.90 0.06 -16.19
N LEU A 24 -2.26 -1.10 -16.02
CA LEU A 24 -2.91 -2.29 -15.47
C LEU A 24 -3.41 -2.06 -14.04
N ALA A 25 -2.58 -1.47 -13.17
CA ALA A 25 -2.95 -1.16 -11.79
C ALA A 25 -4.09 -0.15 -11.71
N LYS A 26 -4.12 0.88 -12.57
CA LYS A 26 -5.22 1.85 -12.65
C LYS A 26 -6.52 1.21 -13.09
N ALA A 27 -6.48 0.37 -14.13
CA ALA A 27 -7.66 -0.31 -14.63
C ALA A 27 -8.28 -1.20 -13.55
N GLU A 28 -7.46 -1.97 -12.85
CA GLU A 28 -7.90 -2.81 -11.73
C GLU A 28 -8.42 -1.97 -10.56
N ALA A 29 -7.75 -0.87 -10.20
CA ALA A 29 -8.20 0.01 -9.12
C ALA A 29 -9.56 0.65 -9.41
N LEU A 30 -9.84 1.02 -10.66
CA LEU A 30 -11.15 1.54 -11.08
C LEU A 30 -12.25 0.48 -10.97
N GLU A 31 -11.99 -0.75 -11.41
CA GLU A 31 -12.92 -1.87 -11.30
C GLU A 31 -13.20 -2.21 -9.83
N TYR A 32 -12.15 -2.34 -9.03
CA TYR A 32 -12.24 -2.64 -7.60
C TYR A 32 -12.99 -1.55 -6.83
N ALA A 33 -12.70 -0.27 -7.11
CA ALA A 33 -13.41 0.84 -6.49
C ALA A 33 -14.91 0.81 -6.83
N ALA A 34 -15.28 0.52 -8.09
CA ALA A 34 -16.69 0.41 -8.49
C ALA A 34 -17.42 -0.72 -7.75
N ASP A 35 -16.79 -1.86 -7.54
CA ASP A 35 -17.37 -3.00 -6.80
C ASP A 35 -17.64 -2.69 -5.32
N LEU A 36 -16.88 -1.76 -4.73
CA LEU A 36 -17.00 -1.35 -3.34
C LEU A 36 -17.83 -0.07 -3.13
N ASP A 37 -18.42 0.50 -4.18
CA ASP A 37 -19.03 1.85 -4.15
C ASP A 37 -18.02 2.92 -3.66
N GLY A 38 -16.75 2.73 -4.02
CA GLY A 38 -15.63 3.61 -3.71
C GLY A 38 -15.15 4.42 -4.92
N GLU A 39 -14.06 5.17 -4.72
CA GLU A 39 -13.44 6.00 -5.76
C GLU A 39 -11.94 5.75 -5.84
N TYR A 40 -11.43 5.60 -7.08
CA TYR A 40 -9.99 5.59 -7.31
C TYR A 40 -9.41 6.99 -7.12
N THR A 41 -8.47 7.14 -6.17
CA THR A 41 -7.91 8.44 -5.77
C THR A 41 -6.99 9.08 -6.80
N GLY A 42 -6.64 8.37 -7.87
CA GLY A 42 -5.72 8.84 -8.92
C GLY A 42 -4.24 8.53 -8.65
N LEU A 43 -3.90 7.92 -7.52
CA LEU A 43 -2.53 7.51 -7.19
C LEU A 43 -2.28 6.06 -7.65
N ALA A 44 -1.32 5.85 -8.53
CA ALA A 44 -0.76 4.54 -8.85
C ALA A 44 0.75 4.68 -8.99
N GLN A 45 1.49 3.74 -8.39
CA GLN A 45 2.95 3.69 -8.42
C GLN A 45 3.37 2.28 -8.84
N ALA A 46 4.47 2.17 -9.60
CA ALA A 46 5.05 0.89 -9.96
C ALA A 46 6.47 0.78 -9.43
N ASN A 47 6.78 -0.41 -8.89
CA ASN A 47 8.13 -0.82 -8.51
C ASN A 47 8.45 -2.11 -9.27
N GLN A 48 9.65 -2.20 -9.83
CA GLN A 48 10.09 -3.36 -10.57
C GLN A 48 10.73 -4.35 -9.61
N LEU A 49 10.27 -5.60 -9.65
CA LEU A 49 10.94 -6.69 -8.93
C LEU A 49 12.26 -7.01 -9.61
N SER A 50 13.24 -7.47 -8.81
CA SER A 50 14.43 -8.10 -9.34
C SER A 50 14.06 -9.29 -10.23
N ASP A 51 14.89 -9.58 -11.22
CA ASP A 51 14.66 -10.69 -12.18
C ASP A 51 14.46 -12.04 -11.48
N GLU A 52 15.02 -12.21 -10.29
CA GLU A 52 14.79 -13.34 -9.40
C GLU A 52 13.93 -12.89 -8.19
N MET A 53 12.73 -13.49 -8.05
CA MET A 53 11.90 -13.36 -6.85
C MET A 53 12.41 -14.29 -5.76
N GLU A 54 13.50 -13.88 -5.12
CA GLU A 54 14.03 -14.60 -3.97
C GLU A 54 13.32 -14.20 -2.67
N PRO A 55 13.32 -15.06 -1.63
CA PRO A 55 12.85 -14.68 -0.31
C PRO A 55 13.53 -13.39 0.18
N GLY A 56 12.72 -12.38 0.53
CA GLY A 56 13.22 -11.07 0.94
C GLY A 56 13.48 -10.09 -0.20
N ALA A 57 13.16 -10.42 -1.45
CA ALA A 57 13.16 -9.47 -2.55
C ALA A 57 12.19 -8.31 -2.27
N GLY A 58 12.68 -7.08 -2.36
CA GLY A 58 11.88 -5.89 -2.08
C GLY A 58 10.81 -5.67 -3.15
N VAL A 59 9.55 -5.58 -2.72
CA VAL A 59 8.40 -5.31 -3.62
C VAL A 59 7.97 -3.84 -3.58
N PHE A 60 8.24 -3.16 -2.49
CA PHE A 60 7.90 -1.76 -2.24
C PHE A 60 8.84 -1.19 -1.17
N SER A 61 9.15 0.10 -1.26
CA SER A 61 9.87 0.81 -0.21
C SER A 61 9.38 2.24 -0.11
N LEU A 62 9.05 2.67 1.10
CA LEU A 62 8.71 4.05 1.42
C LEU A 62 9.70 4.55 2.47
N MET A 63 10.44 5.60 2.12
CA MET A 63 11.24 6.34 3.08
C MET A 63 10.55 7.67 3.38
N ARG A 64 10.34 7.95 4.68
CA ARG A 64 9.74 9.20 5.16
C ARG A 64 10.68 9.84 6.17
N SER A 65 11.02 11.11 5.94
CA SER A 65 11.68 11.91 6.98
C SER A 65 10.65 12.33 8.02
N SER A 66 10.98 12.17 9.30
CA SER A 66 10.12 12.54 10.42
C SER A 66 10.96 13.16 11.54
N GLY A 67 10.35 14.10 12.28
CA GLY A 67 10.91 14.62 13.53
C GLY A 67 10.36 13.93 14.78
N LEU A 68 9.44 12.98 14.62
CA LEU A 68 8.89 12.16 15.70
C LEU A 68 9.92 11.12 16.15
N ASP A 69 9.81 10.70 17.41
CA ASP A 69 10.50 9.50 17.85
C ASP A 69 9.81 8.23 17.31
N THR A 70 10.36 7.06 17.64
CA THR A 70 9.92 5.79 17.07
C THR A 70 8.47 5.43 17.43
N GLU A 71 8.06 5.61 18.69
CA GLU A 71 6.72 5.23 19.16
C GLU A 71 5.68 6.18 18.57
N ASP A 72 5.91 7.48 18.69
CA ASP A 72 5.05 8.50 18.12
C ASP A 72 4.92 8.36 16.59
N TYR A 73 5.98 7.94 15.89
CA TYR A 73 5.95 7.71 14.44
C TYR A 73 5.06 6.52 14.06
N LEU A 74 5.12 5.42 14.80
CA LEU A 74 4.31 4.23 14.54
C LEU A 74 2.84 4.51 14.80
N ASP A 75 2.52 5.10 15.96
CA ASP A 75 1.14 5.47 16.34
C ASP A 75 0.53 6.47 15.37
N HIS A 76 1.35 7.39 14.82
CA HIS A 76 0.86 8.41 13.91
C HIS A 76 0.55 7.87 12.50
N PHE A 77 1.32 6.90 11.99
CA PHE A 77 1.24 6.49 10.58
C PHE A 77 0.80 5.04 10.34
N PHE A 78 0.91 4.14 11.32
CA PHE A 78 0.78 2.70 11.10
C PHE A 78 -0.10 1.98 12.13
N ASP A 79 -0.09 2.42 13.38
CA ASP A 79 -0.90 1.87 14.48
C ASP A 79 -1.82 2.95 15.05
N THR A 80 -2.70 3.48 14.20
CA THR A 80 -3.64 4.54 14.59
C THR A 80 -4.81 4.00 15.41
N GLY A 81 -4.96 2.67 15.51
CA GLY A 81 -6.07 1.98 16.15
C GLY A 81 -7.35 1.95 15.32
N THR A 82 -7.29 2.37 14.04
CA THR A 82 -8.45 2.45 13.14
C THR A 82 -8.29 1.62 11.86
N GLU A 83 -7.15 0.95 11.73
CA GLU A 83 -6.78 0.10 10.61
C GLU A 83 -7.77 -1.06 10.43
N ARG A 84 -8.09 -1.37 9.17
CA ARG A 84 -8.94 -2.50 8.79
C ARG A 84 -8.12 -3.59 8.13
N GLN A 85 -7.19 -4.16 8.88
CA GLN A 85 -6.27 -5.19 8.39
C GLN A 85 -6.81 -6.60 8.69
N GLN A 86 -6.68 -7.52 7.73
CA GLN A 86 -6.95 -8.95 7.94
C GLN A 86 -5.70 -9.61 8.51
N GLY A 87 -5.80 -10.16 9.73
CA GLY A 87 -4.68 -10.77 10.45
C GLY A 87 -3.84 -9.72 11.16
N SER A 88 -4.13 -9.46 12.43
CA SER A 88 -3.41 -8.47 13.24
C SER A 88 -1.91 -8.80 13.30
N PRO A 89 -1.02 -7.87 12.94
CA PRO A 89 0.37 -7.96 13.36
C PRO A 89 0.42 -7.67 14.86
N SER A 90 0.71 -8.69 15.66
CA SER A 90 1.09 -8.51 17.06
C SER A 90 2.51 -7.96 17.10
N PHE A 91 2.66 -6.65 17.33
CA PHE A 91 3.95 -6.06 17.67
C PHE A 91 4.22 -6.31 19.16
N ASP A 92 5.06 -7.29 19.47
CA ASP A 92 5.63 -7.46 20.81
C ASP A 92 6.85 -6.54 20.91
N LEU A 93 6.64 -5.33 21.42
CA LEU A 93 7.73 -4.45 21.84
C LEU A 93 8.03 -4.76 23.32
N SER A 94 8.85 -5.78 23.54
CA SER A 94 9.47 -6.08 24.84
C SER A 94 10.96 -5.78 24.87
#